data_AF-A0A7H0SLH6-F1
#
_entry.id   AF-A0A7H0SLH6-F1
#
_cell.length_a   1.000
_cell.length_b   1.000
_cell.length_c   1.000
_cell.angle_alpha   90.00
_cell.angle_beta   90.00
_cell.angle_gamma   90.00
#
_symmetry.space_group_name_H-M   'P 1'
#
loop_
_entity.id
_entity.type
_entity.pdbx_description
1 polymer ?
#
loop_
_entity_poly.entity_id
_entity_poly.type
_entity_poly.pdbx_seq_one_letter_code
_entity_poly.pdbx_strand_id
1 'polypeptide(L)'
;MDEGWSESVSQLRAKVKEDEEIARVLCGMTRFMCADQEEELAALTPSARRREAKRRAYRVLSRSRAWGTVVQSHFPRALRLSIHPQPVGAEKFGIQLIRCAGTWTTPWHSVVLYHRDGTPELVRHDQAQHVGEAVVKVDEDHSGNSIAHVMYYQEPALVNAY
;
A
#
# COMPACT_ATOMS: atom_id res chain seq x y z
N MET A 1 -0.86 19.38 15.31
CA MET A 1 -0.82 17.93 15.58
C MET A 1 0.55 17.29 15.30
N ASP A 2 1.40 17.84 14.42
CA ASP A 2 2.74 17.29 14.11
C ASP A 2 3.87 17.78 15.05
N GLU A 3 3.59 18.73 15.95
CA GLU A 3 4.58 19.34 16.85
C GLU A 3 5.05 18.34 17.91
N GLY A 4 6.33 17.94 17.82
CA GLY A 4 7.03 17.11 18.81
C GLY A 4 7.32 15.66 18.39
N TRP A 5 6.59 15.11 17.42
CA TRP A 5 6.73 13.69 17.04
C TRP A 5 7.40 13.44 15.68
N SER A 6 7.43 14.45 14.82
CA SER A 6 7.89 14.31 13.44
C SER A 6 9.38 14.63 13.28
N GLU A 7 10.10 13.72 12.61
CA GLU A 7 11.46 13.97 12.16
C GLU A 7 11.43 14.85 10.91
N SER A 8 12.32 15.84 10.84
CA SER A 8 12.48 16.64 9.63
C SER A 8 12.96 15.80 8.45
N VAL A 9 12.64 16.22 7.24
CA VAL A 9 13.13 15.57 6.01
C VAL A 9 14.66 15.54 5.97
N SER A 10 15.33 16.57 6.49
CA SER A 10 16.80 16.62 6.56
C SER A 10 17.38 15.54 7.48
N GLN A 11 16.77 15.32 8.66
CA GLN A 11 17.17 14.24 9.56
C GLN A 11 16.93 12.87 8.92
N LEU A 12 15.78 12.66 8.28
CA LEU A 12 15.51 11.40 7.58
C LEU A 12 16.49 11.15 6.43
N ARG A 13 16.91 12.19 5.70
CA ARG A 13 17.95 12.07 4.66
C ARG A 13 19.30 11.62 5.20
N ALA A 14 19.67 12.06 6.40
CA ALA A 14 20.88 11.59 7.06
C ALA A 14 20.75 10.11 7.44
N LYS A 15 19.66 9.76 8.13
CA LYS A 15 19.38 8.37 8.55
C LYS A 15 19.31 7.37 7.40
N VAL A 16 18.68 7.73 6.29
CA VAL A 16 18.60 6.87 5.09
C VAL A 16 19.98 6.49 4.53
N LYS A 17 21.03 7.27 4.80
CA LYS A 17 22.40 6.94 4.36
C LYS A 17 23.07 5.90 5.25
N GLU A 18 22.61 5.76 6.49
CA GLU A 18 23.24 4.97 7.55
C GLU A 18 22.43 3.71 7.89
N ASP A 19 21.12 3.74 7.64
CA ASP A 19 20.16 2.71 8.00
C ASP A 19 19.51 2.11 6.74
N GLU A 20 19.92 0.88 6.41
CA GLU A 20 19.44 0.15 5.25
C GLU A 20 17.94 -0.17 5.32
N GLU A 21 17.39 -0.38 6.52
CA GLU A 21 15.97 -0.64 6.70
C GLU A 21 15.15 0.61 6.36
N ILE A 22 15.56 1.77 6.87
CA ILE A 22 14.92 3.06 6.54
C ILE A 22 15.04 3.33 5.03
N ALA A 23 16.19 3.03 4.42
CA ALA A 23 16.37 3.14 2.97
C ALA A 23 15.41 2.22 2.18
N ARG A 24 15.25 0.96 2.62
CA ARG A 24 14.33 -0.01 2.02
C ARG A 24 12.88 0.47 2.10
N VAL A 25 12.45 0.98 3.26
CA VAL A 25 11.11 1.53 3.45
C VAL A 25 10.88 2.75 2.55
N LEU A 26 11.84 3.67 2.48
CA LEU A 26 11.74 4.84 1.59
C LEU A 26 11.65 4.43 0.12
N CYS A 27 12.41 3.41 -0.31
CA CYS A 27 12.33 2.87 -1.66
C CYS A 27 10.94 2.29 -1.97
N GLY A 28 10.36 1.53 -1.04
CA GLY A 28 8.99 1.03 -1.14
C GLY A 28 7.98 2.16 -1.26
N MET A 29 8.03 3.13 -0.33
CA MET A 29 7.16 4.31 -0.35
C MET A 29 7.31 5.14 -1.64
N THR A 30 8.53 5.27 -2.17
CA THR A 30 8.76 5.98 -3.44
C THR A 30 8.08 5.26 -4.60
N ARG A 31 8.15 3.92 -4.65
CA ARG A 31 7.44 3.13 -5.67
C ARG A 31 5.93 3.30 -5.56
N PHE A 32 5.39 3.27 -4.33
CA PHE A 32 3.97 3.52 -4.10
C PHE A 32 3.54 4.92 -4.55
N MET A 33 4.27 5.96 -4.16
CA MET A 33 3.97 7.34 -4.60
C MET A 33 4.07 7.51 -6.11
N CYS A 34 4.95 6.76 -6.81
CA CYS A 34 4.98 6.78 -8.27
C CYS A 34 3.72 6.17 -8.89
N ALA A 35 3.21 5.07 -8.33
CA ALA A 35 2.05 4.36 -8.84
C ALA A 35 0.74 5.10 -8.53
N ASP A 36 0.58 5.57 -7.29
CA ASP A 36 -0.64 6.29 -6.86
C ASP A 36 -0.86 7.62 -7.60
N GLN A 37 0.20 8.17 -8.18
CA GLN A 37 0.19 9.50 -8.79
C GLN A 37 0.60 9.43 -10.26
N GLU A 38 0.38 8.27 -10.89
CA GLU A 38 0.76 8.04 -12.28
C GLU A 38 0.17 9.09 -13.23
N GLU A 39 -1.13 9.40 -13.05
CA GLU A 39 -1.81 10.43 -13.83
C GLU A 39 -1.30 11.85 -13.53
N GLU A 40 -1.18 12.22 -12.25
CA GLU A 40 -0.69 13.55 -11.84
C GLU A 40 0.74 13.81 -12.34
N LEU A 41 1.56 12.76 -12.40
CA LEU A 41 2.96 12.83 -12.81
C LEU A 41 3.17 12.38 -14.27
N ALA A 42 2.10 12.26 -15.06
CA ALA A 42 2.14 11.76 -16.43
C ALA A 42 2.99 12.64 -17.36
N ALA A 43 2.90 13.96 -17.20
CA ALA A 43 3.62 14.94 -18.02
C ALA A 43 5.13 15.03 -17.71
N LEU A 44 5.60 14.39 -16.64
CA LEU A 44 7.01 14.43 -16.24
C LEU A 44 7.81 13.31 -16.90
N THR A 45 9.10 13.57 -17.13
CA THR A 45 10.04 12.51 -17.51
C THR A 45 10.13 11.44 -16.41
N PRO A 46 10.52 10.19 -16.73
CA PRO A 46 10.63 9.12 -15.73
C PRO A 46 11.52 9.48 -14.53
N SER A 47 12.63 10.20 -14.77
CA SER A 47 13.54 10.65 -13.73
C SER A 47 12.93 11.76 -12.86
N ALA A 48 12.19 12.70 -13.47
CA ALA A 48 11.47 13.75 -12.77
C ALA A 48 10.32 13.19 -11.91
N ARG A 49 9.55 12.23 -12.44
CA ARG A 49 8.51 11.49 -11.71
C ARG A 49 9.08 10.81 -10.47
N ARG A 50 10.17 10.04 -10.62
CA ARG A 50 10.82 9.35 -9.50
C ARG A 50 11.35 10.33 -8.45
N ARG A 51 11.93 11.46 -8.87
CA ARG A 51 12.43 12.50 -7.95
C ARG A 51 11.30 13.13 -7.14
N GLU A 52 10.18 13.43 -7.79
CA GLU A 52 9.01 14.02 -7.14
C GLU A 52 8.32 13.03 -6.19
N ALA A 53 8.12 11.79 -6.63
CA ALA A 53 7.62 10.72 -5.77
C ALA A 53 8.51 10.50 -4.54
N LYS A 54 9.85 10.53 -4.71
CA LYS A 54 10.80 10.41 -3.58
C LYS A 54 10.67 11.59 -2.62
N ARG A 55 10.47 12.82 -3.13
CA ARG A 55 10.25 14.01 -2.30
C ARG A 55 9.00 13.85 -1.43
N ARG A 56 7.91 13.35 -2.00
CA ARG A 56 6.65 13.07 -1.29
C ARG A 56 6.81 11.91 -0.30
N ALA A 57 7.51 10.85 -0.70
CA ALA A 57 7.78 9.68 0.15
C ALA A 57 8.52 10.03 1.44
N TYR A 58 9.45 10.99 1.45
CA TYR A 58 10.07 11.47 2.69
C TYR A 58 9.06 12.03 3.70
N ARG A 59 8.03 12.74 3.22
CA ARG A 59 6.99 13.30 4.09
C ARG A 59 6.07 12.21 4.62
N VAL A 60 5.74 11.23 3.78
CA VAL A 60 4.99 10.04 4.21
C VAL A 60 5.77 9.26 5.27
N LEU A 61 7.07 9.05 5.07
CA LEU A 61 7.94 8.38 6.03
C LEU A 61 7.99 9.13 7.37
N SER A 62 8.18 10.45 7.33
CA SER A 62 8.19 11.29 8.54
C SER A 62 6.89 11.13 9.34
N ARG A 63 5.73 11.26 8.69
CA ARG A 63 4.43 11.12 9.35
C ARG A 63 4.15 9.70 9.82
N SER A 64 4.53 8.70 9.04
CA SER A 64 4.39 7.28 9.41
C SER A 64 5.18 6.95 10.68
N ARG A 65 6.39 7.50 10.81
CA ARG A 65 7.23 7.33 12.00
C ARG A 65 6.67 8.10 13.19
N ALA A 66 6.26 9.35 13.01
CA ALA A 66 5.61 10.15 14.03
C ALA A 66 4.35 9.46 14.58
N TRP A 67 3.49 8.96 13.68
CA TRP A 67 2.32 8.17 14.04
C TRP A 67 2.69 6.88 14.78
N GLY A 68 3.78 6.24 14.39
CA GLY A 68 4.42 5.15 15.13
C GLY A 68 4.61 5.50 16.60
N THR A 69 5.30 6.61 16.87
CA THR A 69 5.64 7.05 18.22
C THR A 69 4.41 7.47 19.03
N VAL A 70 3.46 8.16 18.39
CA VAL A 70 2.18 8.53 19.03
C VAL A 70 1.44 7.27 19.47
N VAL A 71 1.25 6.31 18.57
CA VAL A 71 0.55 5.06 18.91
C VAL A 71 1.25 4.30 20.04
N GLN A 72 2.58 4.19 20.00
CA GLN A 72 3.33 3.52 21.06
C GLN A 72 3.18 4.23 22.41
N SER A 73 3.11 5.56 22.42
CA SER A 73 2.93 6.35 23.64
C SER A 73 1.54 6.15 24.27
N HIS A 74 0.50 6.03 23.44
CA HIS A 74 -0.87 5.81 23.92
C HIS A 74 -1.19 4.34 24.23
N PHE A 75 -0.54 3.40 23.55
CA PHE A 75 -0.83 1.97 23.65
C PHE A 75 0.43 1.14 23.87
N PRO A 76 1.19 1.38 24.96
CA PRO A 76 2.53 0.82 25.13
C PRO A 76 2.59 -0.71 25.28
N ARG A 77 1.46 -1.35 25.54
CA ARG A 77 1.33 -2.82 25.71
C ARG A 77 0.56 -3.49 24.58
N ALA A 78 0.15 -2.74 23.55
CA ALA A 78 -0.58 -3.32 22.43
C ALA A 78 0.37 -4.05 21.47
N LEU A 79 -0.10 -5.15 20.87
CA LEU A 79 0.61 -5.78 19.77
C LEU A 79 0.62 -4.82 18.57
N ARG A 80 1.81 -4.45 18.09
CA ARG A 80 1.93 -3.49 17.01
C ARG A 80 1.81 -4.16 15.64
N LEU A 81 0.59 -4.27 15.13
CA LEU A 81 0.35 -4.80 13.79
C LEU A 81 0.85 -3.86 12.69
N SER A 82 1.32 -4.43 11.59
CA SER A 82 1.73 -3.72 10.37
C SER A 82 1.20 -4.45 9.14
N ILE A 83 0.73 -3.68 8.17
CA ILE A 83 0.30 -4.16 6.85
C ILE A 83 1.48 -4.32 5.86
N HIS A 84 2.71 -4.17 6.35
CA HIS A 84 3.93 -4.35 5.58
C HIS A 84 4.73 -5.53 6.16
N PRO A 85 5.52 -6.23 5.33
CA PRO A 85 6.45 -7.22 5.82
C PRO A 85 7.45 -6.62 6.80
N GLN A 86 7.64 -7.30 7.93
CA GLN A 86 8.55 -6.92 9.01
C GLN A 86 9.63 -7.99 9.18
N PRO A 87 10.88 -7.61 9.48
CA PRO A 87 11.93 -8.58 9.77
C PRO A 87 11.63 -9.35 11.07
N VAL A 88 12.21 -10.53 11.22
CA VAL A 88 12.10 -11.32 12.46
C VAL A 88 12.70 -10.51 13.61
N GLY A 89 11.97 -10.41 14.73
CA GLY A 89 12.38 -9.63 15.90
C GLY A 89 12.07 -8.13 15.82
N ALA A 90 11.41 -7.65 14.75
CA ALA A 90 10.90 -6.30 14.71
C ALA A 90 9.81 -6.08 15.78
N GLU A 91 9.71 -4.84 16.27
CA GLU A 91 8.62 -4.42 17.18
C GLU A 91 7.24 -4.56 16.52
N LYS A 92 7.19 -4.45 15.18
CA LYS A 92 5.97 -4.55 14.40
C LYS A 92 5.76 -5.97 13.89
N PHE A 93 4.53 -6.47 13.99
CA PHE A 93 4.12 -7.76 13.47
C PHE A 93 3.40 -7.59 12.13
N GLY A 94 4.00 -8.10 11.05
CA GLY A 94 3.43 -8.03 9.70
C GLY A 94 2.21 -8.95 9.54
N ILE A 95 1.08 -8.42 9.06
CA ILE A 95 -0.15 -9.17 8.76
C ILE A 95 -0.66 -8.92 7.33
N GLN A 96 -1.04 -10.00 6.63
CA GLN A 96 -1.79 -9.91 5.39
C GLN A 96 -3.28 -9.84 5.71
N LEU A 97 -3.96 -8.79 5.23
CA LEU A 97 -5.40 -8.63 5.45
C LEU A 97 -6.22 -9.57 4.57
N ILE A 98 -5.80 -9.71 3.32
CA ILE A 98 -6.33 -10.64 2.32
C ILE A 98 -5.09 -11.22 1.63
N ARG A 99 -5.18 -12.48 1.20
CA ARG A 99 -4.09 -13.16 0.48
C ARG A 99 -3.75 -12.37 -0.79
N CYS A 100 -2.46 -12.30 -1.12
CA CYS A 100 -1.99 -11.77 -2.39
C CYS A 100 -0.82 -12.64 -2.89
N ALA A 101 -0.83 -13.04 -4.15
CA ALA A 101 0.31 -13.72 -4.74
C ALA A 101 1.42 -12.71 -5.07
N GLY A 102 2.66 -13.06 -4.75
CA GLY A 102 3.82 -12.22 -5.06
C GLY A 102 4.04 -11.07 -4.07
N THR A 103 3.96 -9.83 -4.54
CA THR A 103 4.34 -8.67 -3.72
C THR A 103 3.22 -8.32 -2.74
N TRP A 104 3.54 -8.27 -1.45
CA TRP A 104 2.60 -7.89 -0.39
C TRP A 104 1.98 -6.52 -0.69
N THR A 105 0.65 -6.50 -0.82
CA THR A 105 -0.14 -5.30 -1.13
C THR A 105 -1.24 -5.08 -0.08
N THR A 106 -1.93 -3.95 -0.18
CA THR A 106 -3.01 -3.55 0.73
C THR A 106 -4.29 -3.26 -0.05
N PRO A 107 -5.48 -3.46 0.55
CA PRO A 107 -6.75 -3.35 -0.16
C PRO A 107 -7.01 -2.02 -0.87
N TRP A 108 -6.45 -0.91 -0.39
CA TRP A 108 -6.62 0.40 -1.02
C TRP A 108 -5.64 0.72 -2.15
N HIS A 109 -4.68 -0.17 -2.45
CA HIS A 109 -3.79 -0.08 -3.62
C HIS A 109 -3.99 -1.25 -4.59
N SER A 110 -5.08 -2.01 -4.42
CA SER A 110 -5.36 -3.23 -5.17
C SER A 110 -6.87 -3.42 -5.29
N VAL A 111 -7.27 -4.45 -6.02
CA VAL A 111 -8.67 -4.90 -6.07
C VAL A 111 -8.76 -6.36 -5.68
N VAL A 112 -9.94 -6.76 -5.21
CA VAL A 112 -10.23 -8.16 -4.90
C VAL A 112 -10.61 -8.89 -6.19
N LEU A 113 -9.88 -9.95 -6.49
CA LEU A 113 -10.23 -10.96 -7.48
C LEU A 113 -10.70 -12.21 -6.75
N TYR A 114 -11.91 -12.67 -7.04
CA TYR A 114 -12.39 -13.99 -6.63
C TYR A 114 -11.99 -15.02 -7.68
N HIS A 115 -11.20 -16.00 -7.26
CA HIS A 115 -10.90 -17.17 -8.07
C HIS A 115 -12.15 -18.05 -8.22
N ARG A 116 -12.09 -19.01 -9.15
CA ARG A 116 -13.21 -19.91 -9.43
C ARG A 116 -13.63 -20.78 -8.24
N ASP A 117 -12.72 -21.05 -7.32
CA ASP A 117 -12.99 -21.75 -6.07
C ASP A 117 -13.58 -20.85 -4.97
N GLY A 118 -13.86 -19.58 -5.31
CA GLY A 118 -14.39 -18.57 -4.40
C GLY A 118 -13.33 -17.93 -3.49
N THR A 119 -12.05 -18.29 -3.62
CA THR A 119 -11.00 -17.70 -2.80
C THR A 119 -10.69 -16.27 -3.24
N PRO A 120 -10.65 -15.29 -2.31
CA PRO A 120 -10.29 -13.92 -2.65
C PRO A 120 -8.77 -13.72 -2.67
N GLU A 121 -8.30 -12.96 -3.65
CA GLU A 121 -6.92 -12.50 -3.75
C GLU A 121 -6.87 -11.00 -4.04
N LEU A 122 -5.94 -10.27 -3.39
CA LEU A 122 -5.61 -8.90 -3.79
C LEU A 122 -4.63 -8.92 -4.97
N VAL A 123 -5.04 -8.32 -6.08
CA VAL A 123 -4.26 -8.18 -7.31
C VAL A 123 -4.24 -6.73 -7.79
N ARG A 124 -3.34 -6.39 -8.74
CA ARG A 124 -3.39 -5.08 -9.39
C ARG A 124 -4.65 -4.96 -10.25
N HIS A 125 -5.19 -3.74 -10.35
CA HIS A 125 -6.41 -3.48 -11.09
C HIS A 125 -6.32 -3.87 -12.58
N ASP A 126 -5.21 -3.54 -13.25
CA ASP A 126 -4.97 -3.91 -14.65
C ASP A 126 -4.88 -5.43 -14.86
N GLN A 127 -4.29 -6.15 -13.91
CA GLN A 127 -4.26 -7.61 -13.92
C GLN A 127 -5.68 -8.18 -13.76
N ALA A 128 -6.47 -7.66 -12.81
CA ALA A 128 -7.84 -8.11 -12.59
C ALA A 128 -8.72 -7.90 -13.84
N GLN A 129 -8.59 -6.75 -14.50
CA GLN A 129 -9.26 -6.44 -15.76
C GLN A 129 -8.92 -7.42 -16.90
N HIS A 130 -7.72 -8.02 -16.86
CA HIS A 130 -7.30 -8.96 -17.90
C HIS A 130 -7.81 -10.38 -17.69
N VAL A 131 -8.12 -10.77 -16.44
CA VAL A 131 -8.41 -12.17 -16.08
C VAL A 131 -9.80 -12.39 -15.50
N GLY A 132 -10.59 -11.34 -15.31
CA GLY A 132 -11.89 -11.43 -14.67
C GLY A 132 -12.89 -10.38 -15.12
N GLU A 133 -14.15 -10.65 -14.79
CA GLU A 133 -15.29 -9.78 -15.04
C GLU A 133 -15.50 -8.83 -13.85
N ALA A 134 -15.65 -7.53 -14.13
CA ALA A 134 -15.87 -6.52 -13.12
C ALA A 134 -17.30 -6.55 -12.58
N VAL A 135 -17.44 -6.60 -11.25
CA VAL A 135 -18.72 -6.49 -10.55
C VAL A 135 -18.66 -5.29 -9.61
N VAL A 136 -19.65 -4.41 -9.72
CA VAL A 136 -19.84 -3.29 -8.81
C VAL A 136 -20.83 -3.71 -7.74
N LYS A 137 -20.37 -3.77 -6.49
CA LYS A 137 -21.22 -3.98 -5.33
C LYS A 137 -21.45 -2.64 -4.63
N VAL A 138 -22.70 -2.32 -4.34
CA VAL A 138 -23.05 -1.12 -3.57
C VAL A 138 -23.44 -1.57 -2.17
N ASP A 139 -22.71 -1.05 -1.17
CA ASP A 139 -22.99 -1.22 0.25
C ASP A 139 -23.29 0.15 0.89
N GLU A 140 -23.75 0.19 2.14
CA GLU A 140 -23.96 1.43 2.90
C GLU A 140 -22.88 1.59 3.98
N ASP A 141 -22.38 2.81 4.15
CA ASP A 141 -21.46 3.16 5.22
C ASP A 141 -22.20 3.36 6.56
N HIS A 142 -21.44 3.60 7.63
CA HIS A 142 -22.00 3.72 8.99
C HIS A 142 -22.85 5.00 9.15
N SER A 143 -22.79 5.91 8.19
CA SER A 143 -23.56 7.16 8.11
C SER A 143 -24.73 7.06 7.14
N GLY A 144 -24.97 5.89 6.52
CA GLY A 144 -26.03 5.66 5.53
C GLY A 144 -25.70 6.13 4.11
N ASN A 145 -24.45 6.48 3.81
CA ASN A 145 -24.05 6.82 2.44
C ASN A 145 -23.73 5.57 1.63
N SER A 146 -24.14 5.54 0.37
CA SER A 146 -23.78 4.45 -0.55
C SER A 146 -22.29 4.48 -0.88
N ILE A 147 -21.62 3.33 -0.71
CA ILE A 147 -20.25 3.08 -1.14
C ILE A 147 -20.27 2.01 -2.22
N ALA A 148 -19.68 2.32 -3.36
CA ALA A 148 -19.46 1.35 -4.43
C ALA A 148 -18.08 0.70 -4.29
N HIS A 149 -18.05 -0.62 -4.36
CA HIS A 149 -16.85 -1.45 -4.39
C HIS A 149 -16.75 -2.16 -5.75
N VAL A 150 -15.59 -2.06 -6.40
CA VAL A 150 -15.30 -2.82 -7.61
C VAL A 150 -14.52 -4.08 -7.23
N MET A 151 -15.04 -5.23 -7.63
CA MET A 151 -14.40 -6.54 -7.46
C MET A 151 -14.37 -7.26 -8.81
N TYR A 152 -13.52 -8.27 -8.94
CA TYR A 152 -13.43 -9.08 -10.15
C TYR A 152 -13.72 -10.55 -9.85
N TYR A 153 -14.33 -11.27 -10.79
CA TYR A 153 -14.48 -12.72 -10.75
C TYR A 153 -13.72 -13.34 -11.92
N GLN A 154 -12.87 -14.33 -11.64
CA GLN A 154 -12.00 -14.91 -12.66
C GLN A 154 -12.81 -15.64 -13.75
N GLU A 155 -12.56 -15.28 -15.02
CA GLU A 155 -13.23 -15.91 -16.15
C GLU A 155 -12.75 -17.36 -16.39
N PRO A 156 -13.57 -18.20 -17.05
CA PRO A 156 -13.11 -19.44 -17.65
C PRO A 156 -11.91 -19.16 -18.57
N ALA A 157 -10.88 -20.01 -18.53
CA ALA A 157 -9.78 -19.89 -19.49
C ALA A 157 -10.41 -20.26 -20.83
N LEU A 158 -10.18 -19.45 -21.86
CA LEU A 158 -10.48 -19.88 -23.22
C LEU A 158 -9.72 -21.17 -23.44
N VAL A 159 -10.42 -22.29 -23.37
CA VAL A 159 -9.92 -23.55 -23.90
C VAL A 159 -9.80 -23.25 -25.38
N ASN A 160 -8.58 -22.99 -25.86
CA ASN A 160 -8.33 -22.98 -27.29
C ASN A 160 -8.80 -24.34 -27.80
N ALA A 161 -9.98 -24.36 -28.41
CA ALA A 161 -10.40 -25.47 -29.23
C ALA A 161 -9.43 -25.46 -30.42
N TYR A 162 -8.68 -26.55 -30.50
CA TYR A 162 -7.58 -26.83 -31.42
C TYR A 162 -7.74 -26.30 -32.84
#